data_AF-A0A5H1ZRN3-F1
#
_entry.id   AF-A0A5H1ZRN3-F1
#
_cell.length_a   1.000
_cell.length_b   1.000
_cell.length_c   1.000
_cell.angle_alpha   90.00
_cell.angle_beta   90.00
_cell.angle_gamma   90.00
#
_symmetry.space_group_name_H-M   'P 1'
#
loop_
_entity.id
_entity.type
_entity.pdbx_description
1 polymer ?
#
loop_
_entity_poly.entity_id
_entity_poly.type
_entity_poly.pdbx_seq_one_letter_code
_entity_poly.pdbx_strand_id
1 'polypeptide(L)' 'MSHQILLLLAMLTLGLAISQRREQVPCRTVNKEALCHGLGLLQVPSVLSLDIQALYLSGNQLQSILVSPLGFYTALRHLD' A
#
# COMPACT_ATOMS: atom_id res chain seq x y z
N MET A 1 14.98 24.48 -27.59
CA MET A 1 14.79 24.63 -26.13
C MET A 1 13.52 23.98 -25.60
N SER A 2 12.39 24.01 -26.32
CA SER A 2 11.12 23.39 -25.86
C SER A 2 11.14 21.85 -25.75
N HIS A 3 11.71 21.14 -26.73
CA HIS A 3 11.69 19.66 -26.75
C HIS A 3 12.45 18.99 -25.61
N GLN A 4 13.57 19.57 -25.15
CA GLN A 4 14.32 18.98 -24.04
C GLN A 4 13.59 19.11 -22.71
N ILE A 5 12.85 20.20 -22.50
CA ILE A 5 12.00 20.40 -21.33
C ILE A 5 10.86 19.37 -21.33
N LEU A 6 10.22 19.15 -22.48
CA LEU A 6 9.18 18.13 -22.65
C LEU A 6 9.68 16.72 -22.36
N LEU A 7 10.91 16.38 -22.81
CA LEU A 7 11.52 15.07 -22.53
C LEU A 7 11.82 14.88 -21.05
N LEU A 8 12.34 15.91 -20.38
CA LEU A 8 12.60 15.88 -18.93
C LEU A 8 11.31 15.67 -18.12
N LEU A 9 10.23 16.38 -18.49
CA LEU A 9 8.92 16.21 -17.89
C LEU A 9 8.37 14.80 -18.10
N ALA A 10 8.50 14.24 -19.30
CA ALA A 10 8.06 12.87 -19.60
C ALA A 10 8.82 11.81 -18.80
N MET A 11 10.14 11.99 -18.61
CA MET A 11 10.94 11.08 -17.79
C MET A 11 10.59 11.19 -16.30
N LEU A 12 10.29 12.40 -15.82
CA LEU A 12 9.90 12.65 -14.43
C LEU A 12 8.54 12.02 -14.11
N THR A 13 7.54 12.20 -14.98
CA THR A 13 6.20 11.60 -14.80
C THR A 13 6.25 10.08 -14.90
N LEU A 14 7.06 9.53 -15.80
CA LEU A 14 7.27 8.09 -15.91
C LEU A 14 7.96 7.53 -14.66
N GLY A 15 8.97 8.22 -14.12
CA GLY A 15 9.63 7.85 -12.87
C GLY A 15 8.68 7.83 -11.67
N LEU A 16 7.82 8.84 -11.55
CA LEU A 16 6.78 8.92 -10.51
C LEU A 16 5.75 7.79 -10.66
N ALA A 17 5.29 7.50 -11.88
CA ALA A 17 4.34 6.44 -12.14
C ALA A 17 4.91 5.04 -11.82
N ILE A 18 6.17 4.79 -12.17
CA ILE A 18 6.86 3.52 -11.86
C ILE A 18 7.09 3.39 -10.35
N SER A 19 7.40 4.50 -9.65
CA SER A 19 7.53 4.52 -8.20
C SER A 19 6.20 4.21 -7.50
N GLN A 20 5.11 4.87 -7.89
CA GLN A 20 3.77 4.60 -7.36
C GLN A 20 3.32 3.16 -7.63
N ARG A 21 3.68 2.60 -8.79
CA ARG A 21 3.35 1.21 -9.12
C ARG A 21 4.16 0.19 -8.31
N ARG A 22 5.37 0.56 -7.86
CA ARG A 22 6.21 -0.25 -6.97
C ARG A 22 5.72 -0.20 -5.51
N GLU A 23 5.03 0.86 -5.12
CA GLU A 23 4.40 1.00 -3.79
C GLU A 23 3.15 0.13 -3.60
N GLN A 24 2.51 -0.34 -4.67
CA GLN A 24 1.35 -1.22 -4.60
C GLN A 24 1.73 -2.65 -4.98
N VAL A 25 2.35 -3.37 -4.04
CA VAL A 25 2.15 -4.83 -4.02
C VAL A 25 0.83 -5.06 -3.28
N PRO A 26 -0.28 -5.32 -3.98
CA PRO A 26 -1.57 -5.36 -3.31
C PRO A 26 -1.62 -6.63 -2.47
N CYS A 27 -2.01 -6.48 -1.20
CA CYS A 27 -2.34 -7.62 -0.37
C CYS A 27 -3.42 -8.46 -1.05
N ARG A 28 -3.30 -9.78 -0.97
CA ARG A 28 -4.35 -10.66 -1.50
C ARG A 28 -5.56 -10.57 -0.58
N THR A 29 -6.71 -10.16 -1.11
CA THR A 29 -7.95 -10.10 -0.32
C THR A 29 -8.88 -11.25 -0.72
N VAL A 30 -9.29 -12.09 0.24
CA VAL A 30 -10.20 -13.22 0.04
C VAL A 30 -11.17 -13.29 1.21
N ASN A 31 -12.47 -13.43 0.96
CA ASN A 31 -13.48 -13.60 2.01
C ASN A 31 -13.41 -12.55 3.14
N LYS A 32 -13.15 -11.28 2.79
CA LYS A 32 -12.94 -10.17 3.74
C LYS A 32 -11.69 -10.30 4.61
N GLU A 33 -10.72 -11.10 4.19
CA GLU A 33 -9.42 -11.22 4.83
C GLU A 33 -8.35 -10.62 3.91
N ALA A 34 -7.56 -9.69 4.42
CA ALA A 34 -6.43 -9.09 3.74
C ALA A 34 -5.13 -9.81 4.15
N LEU A 35 -4.59 -10.62 3.24
CA LEU A 35 -3.37 -11.40 3.41
C LEU A 35 -2.18 -10.56 2.93
N CYS A 36 -1.50 -9.88 3.85
CA CYS A 36 -0.36 -9.00 3.57
C CYS A 36 0.99 -9.56 4.10
N HIS A 37 1.06 -10.85 4.43
CA HIS A 37 2.25 -11.43 5.05
C HIS A 37 3.51 -11.34 4.17
N GLY A 38 4.65 -11.01 4.79
CA GLY A 38 5.96 -11.17 4.15
C GLY A 38 6.19 -10.29 2.91
N LEU A 39 5.38 -9.25 2.71
CA LEU A 39 5.48 -8.37 1.54
C LEU A 39 6.54 -7.27 1.69
N GLY A 40 7.24 -7.21 2.83
CA GLY A 40 8.23 -6.18 3.13
C GLY A 40 7.61 -4.79 3.32
N LEU A 41 6.36 -4.72 3.77
CA LEU A 41 5.66 -3.45 4.00
C LEU A 41 6.38 -2.65 5.08
N LEU A 42 6.53 -1.35 4.84
CA LEU A 42 7.09 -0.37 5.79
C LEU A 42 6.00 0.33 6.61
N GLN A 43 4.76 0.30 6.11
CA GLN A 43 3.59 0.91 6.73
C GLN A 43 2.35 0.05 6.49
N VAL A 44 1.32 0.23 7.35
CA VAL A 44 0.01 -0.38 7.15
C VAL A 44 -0.56 0.12 5.81
N PRO A 45 -1.08 -0.76 4.93
CA PRO A 45 -1.72 -0.34 3.69
C PRO A 45 -2.91 0.58 3.97
N SER A 46 -3.14 1.56 3.11
CA SER A 46 -4.33 2.44 3.15
C SER A 46 -5.38 2.09 2.10
N VAL A 47 -5.00 1.29 1.10
CA VAL A 47 -5.82 0.96 -0.08
C VAL A 47 -6.29 -0.50 -0.01
N LEU A 48 -7.10 -0.79 1.01
CA LEU A 48 -7.80 -2.08 1.17
C LEU A 48 -9.30 -1.82 1.27
N SER A 49 -10.12 -2.84 1.02
CA SER A 49 -11.56 -2.73 1.24
C SER A 49 -11.86 -2.41 2.71
N LEU A 50 -12.78 -1.49 2.97
CA LEU A 50 -13.11 -1.06 4.34
C LEU A 50 -13.90 -2.12 5.12
N ASP A 51 -14.45 -3.13 4.44
CA ASP A 51 -15.25 -4.19 5.04
C ASP A 51 -14.43 -5.45 5.42
N ILE A 52 -13.10 -5.39 5.32
CA ILE A 52 -12.24 -6.48 5.79
C ILE A 52 -12.46 -6.73 7.29
N GLN A 53 -12.47 -8.01 7.65
CA GLN A 53 -12.61 -8.47 9.03
C GLN A 53 -11.32 -9.04 9.59
N ALA A 54 -10.39 -9.46 8.72
CA ALA A 54 -9.05 -9.88 9.12
C ALA A 54 -7.99 -9.12 8.33
N LEU A 55 -6.94 -8.67 9.01
CA LEU A 55 -5.76 -8.05 8.40
C LEU A 55 -4.50 -8.72 8.93
N TYR A 56 -3.72 -9.27 8.02
CA TYR A 56 -2.54 -10.06 8.31
C TYR A 56 -1.27 -9.36 7.80
N LEU A 57 -0.56 -8.68 8.69
CA LEU A 57 0.66 -7.89 8.48
C LEU A 57 1.93 -8.57 9.04
N SER A 58 1.83 -9.73 9.66
CA SER A 58 2.98 -10.50 10.15
C SER A 58 4.07 -10.71 9.06
N GLY A 59 5.34 -10.63 9.46
CA GLY A 59 6.49 -10.79 8.55
C GLY A 59 6.83 -9.56 7.70
N ASN A 60 6.31 -8.38 8.03
CA ASN A 60 6.67 -7.11 7.41
C ASN A 60 7.71 -6.32 8.23
N GLN A 61 8.11 -5.15 7.71
CA GLN A 61 9.15 -4.28 8.29
C GLN A 61 8.53 -3.03 8.94
N LEU A 62 7.34 -3.19 9.53
CA LEU A 62 6.61 -2.11 10.19
C LEU A 62 7.37 -1.66 11.44
N GLN A 63 7.77 -0.39 11.48
CA GLN A 63 8.46 0.19 12.64
C GLN A 63 7.50 0.76 13.67
N SER A 64 6.33 1.21 13.24
CA SER A 64 5.26 1.70 14.09
C SER A 64 3.91 1.46 13.43
N ILE A 65 2.87 1.39 14.26
CA ILE A 65 1.48 1.30 13.81
C ILE A 65 0.81 2.63 14.17
N LEU A 66 0.42 3.36 13.14
CA LEU A 66 -0.27 4.65 13.28
C LEU A 66 -1.79 4.44 13.31
N VAL A 67 -2.49 5.34 13.99
CA VAL A 67 -3.96 5.34 14.04
C VAL A 67 -4.55 5.42 12.63
N SER A 68 -3.96 6.22 11.74
CA SER A 68 -4.26 6.19 10.31
C SER A 68 -3.08 5.53 9.59
N PRO A 69 -3.30 4.52 8.71
CA PRO A 69 -4.59 4.14 8.13
C PRO A 69 -5.36 3.03 8.88
N LEU A 70 -4.81 2.42 9.94
CA LEU A 70 -5.42 1.26 10.59
C LEU A 70 -6.86 1.50 11.05
N GLY A 71 -7.15 2.70 11.58
CA GLY A 71 -8.46 3.12 12.07
C GLY A 71 -9.52 3.29 10.99
N PHE A 72 -9.18 3.22 9.71
CA PHE A 72 -10.18 3.18 8.63
C PHE A 72 -10.91 1.83 8.58
N TYR A 73 -10.27 0.76 9.02
CA TYR A 73 -10.80 -0.60 8.95
C TYR A 73 -11.65 -0.92 10.18
N THR A 74 -12.76 -0.20 10.34
CA THR A 74 -13.65 -0.31 11.51
C THR A 74 -14.39 -1.65 11.60
N ALA A 75 -14.42 -2.43 10.51
CA ALA A 75 -14.98 -3.78 10.49
C ALA A 75 -13.99 -4.87 10.96
N LEU A 76 -12.74 -4.53 11.28
CA LEU A 76 -11.74 -5.49 11.73
C LEU A 76 -12.17 -6.21 13.01
N ARG A 77 -12.03 -7.53 12.97
CA ARG A 77 -12.25 -8.45 14.09
C ARG A 77 -10.97 -9.21 14.43
N HIS A 78 -10.03 -9.28 13.49
CA HIS A 78 -8.74 -9.93 13.64
C HIS A 78 -7.63 -9.07 13.03
N LEU A 79 -6.55 -8.87 13.78
CA LEU A 79 -5.35 -8.18 13.36
C LEU A 79 -4.14 -9.00 13.81
N ASP A 80 -3.31 -9.41 12.85
CA ASP A 80 -2.07 -10.18 13.06
C ASP A 80 -0.88 -9.48 12.38
#